data_AF-A0A3S0I053-F1
#
_entry.id   AF-A0A3S0I053-F1
#
_cell.length_a   1.000
_cell.length_b   1.000
_cell.length_c   1.000
_cell.angle_alpha   90.00
_cell.angle_beta   90.00
_cell.angle_gamma   90.00
#
_symmetry.space_group_name_H-M   'P 1'
#
loop_
_entity.id
_entity.type
_entity.pdbx_description
1 polymer ?
#
loop_
_entity_poly.entity_id
_entity_poly.type
_entity_poly.pdbx_seq_one_letter_code
_entity_poly.pdbx_strand_id
1 'polypeptide(L)'
;MSKIIFSLKEIKTLEKNPNVQRVSERAITYTDTFKNTFLDEYLAGKLPRQIFEENGFDVDVIGIKRIEQSAYRWKRAYEKNGSIGLTDSRKSNTGRPLIRELTSSEIIERQEARIKLLEGQVELLKKLEVTERRLLNARESLDPSSIYQLIYETVEQNQFKRMTAYLCDLLEVSRSGYYSYLKAGSSRKAREQRDLEAKEIILKAFNRRGYKKGSRSIKMILENDFNLIFSRKKIQRIMKKYGIVYPYRKANPYKRMAKATKEHQVVSNKLNREFKQGVPGKVLLTDITYLPYNNNCMAYLSTVKDAATNEILAYHVSDRITLDIVTQTIHKLVKNKKIILHKNAFIHSDQGSHYTSPSYQKLLKKYGLGQSMSRRGNCWDNAPQESFFGHLKDEVDYQSSKTLKELKAKINHYMVYYNNYRYQWNLKKMTPIQYRNHLQIA
;
A
#
# COMPACT_ATOMS: atom_id res chain seq x y z
N MET A 1 25.59 17.12 -45.71
CA MET A 1 25.32 18.56 -45.91
C MET A 1 23.82 18.75 -46.14
N SER A 2 23.21 19.74 -45.48
CA SER A 2 21.80 20.11 -45.71
C SER A 2 21.51 20.33 -47.21
N LYS A 3 20.43 19.72 -47.72
CA LYS A 3 19.96 19.88 -49.11
C LYS A 3 19.11 21.14 -49.34
N ILE A 4 18.96 22.00 -48.31
CA ILE A 4 18.17 23.24 -48.40
C ILE A 4 18.90 24.24 -49.31
N ILE A 5 18.20 24.67 -50.36
CA ILE A 5 18.61 25.70 -51.30
C ILE A 5 17.83 26.97 -50.97
N PHE A 6 18.53 28.08 -50.75
CA PHE A 6 17.92 29.37 -50.42
C PHE A 6 17.47 30.11 -51.68
N SER A 7 16.25 30.65 -51.65
CA SER A 7 15.73 31.57 -52.65
C SER A 7 16.43 32.94 -52.58
N LEU A 8 16.36 33.71 -53.67
CA LEU A 8 16.94 35.06 -53.72
C LEU A 8 16.40 35.99 -52.62
N LYS A 9 15.16 35.79 -52.19
CA LYS A 9 14.55 36.55 -51.09
C LYS A 9 15.13 36.15 -49.74
N GLU A 10 15.30 34.85 -49.49
CA GLU A 10 15.90 34.33 -48.24
C GLU A 10 17.38 34.71 -48.12
N ILE A 11 18.12 34.68 -49.23
CA ILE A 11 19.52 35.15 -49.28
C ILE A 11 19.60 36.62 -48.83
N LYS A 12 18.78 37.51 -49.42
CA LYS A 12 18.74 38.93 -49.04
C LYS A 12 18.34 39.16 -47.59
N THR A 13 17.47 38.32 -47.04
CA THR A 13 17.08 38.40 -45.62
C THR A 13 18.22 37.97 -44.70
N LEU A 14 18.89 36.87 -45.03
CA LEU A 14 20.02 36.34 -44.24
C LEU A 14 21.24 37.26 -44.31
N GLU A 15 21.49 37.91 -45.45
CA GLU A 15 22.57 38.89 -45.61
C GLU A 15 22.40 40.15 -44.74
N LYS A 16 21.18 40.47 -44.32
CA LYS A 16 20.92 41.59 -43.40
C LYS A 16 21.29 41.29 -41.95
N ASN A 17 21.49 40.02 -41.58
CA ASN A 17 21.82 39.66 -40.22
C ASN A 17 23.32 39.96 -39.94
N PRO A 18 23.66 40.72 -38.88
CA PRO A 18 25.04 41.08 -38.55
C PRO A 18 25.96 39.89 -38.23
N ASN A 19 25.38 38.74 -37.91
CA ASN A 19 26.09 37.49 -37.62
C ASN A 19 26.42 36.66 -38.87
N VAL A 20 26.05 37.16 -40.06
CA VAL A 20 26.29 36.51 -41.35
C VAL A 20 27.36 37.26 -42.12
N GLN A 21 28.39 36.54 -42.56
CA GLN A 21 29.48 37.09 -43.36
C GLN A 21 29.22 36.96 -44.86
N ARG A 22 28.65 35.84 -45.31
CA ARG A 22 28.31 35.60 -46.71
C ARG A 22 27.25 34.52 -46.82
N VAL A 23 26.29 34.69 -47.72
CA VAL A 23 25.31 33.66 -48.06
C VAL A 23 25.49 33.26 -49.52
N SER A 24 25.38 31.97 -49.80
CA SER A 24 25.19 31.42 -51.14
C SER A 24 23.90 30.61 -51.16
N GLU A 25 23.45 30.23 -52.34
CA GLU A 25 22.27 29.38 -52.51
C GLU A 25 22.32 28.09 -51.66
N ARG A 26 23.50 27.60 -51.28
CA ARG A 26 23.67 26.33 -50.55
C ARG A 26 24.33 26.45 -49.18
N ALA A 27 24.95 27.59 -48.86
CA ALA A 27 25.76 27.73 -47.66
C ALA A 27 25.65 29.12 -47.02
N ILE A 28 25.72 29.15 -45.69
CA ILE A 28 25.87 30.37 -44.91
C ILE A 28 27.27 30.34 -44.29
N THR A 29 28.04 31.40 -44.48
CA THR A 29 29.28 31.68 -43.76
C THR A 29 28.95 32.67 -42.66
N TYR A 30 29.20 32.27 -41.42
CA TYR A 30 28.93 33.06 -40.22
C TYR A 30 30.16 33.86 -39.81
N THR A 31 29.95 35.01 -39.18
CA THR A 31 31.04 35.83 -38.65
C THR A 31 31.80 35.11 -37.53
N ASP A 32 33.08 35.42 -37.39
CA ASP A 32 33.92 34.81 -36.35
C ASP A 32 33.48 35.23 -34.95
N THR A 33 32.98 36.47 -34.81
CA THR A 33 32.36 36.97 -33.57
C THR A 33 31.18 36.12 -33.14
N PHE A 34 30.26 35.82 -34.06
CA PHE A 34 29.10 34.98 -33.76
C PHE A 34 29.50 33.55 -33.39
N LYS A 35 30.51 32.96 -34.04
CA LYS A 35 30.99 31.61 -33.68
C LYS A 35 31.54 31.54 -32.25
N ASN A 36 32.24 32.58 -31.81
CA ASN A 36 32.76 32.68 -30.45
C ASN A 36 31.61 32.83 -29.44
N THR A 37 30.72 33.80 -29.65
CA THR A 37 29.53 34.01 -28.81
C THR A 37 28.65 32.76 -28.74
N PHE A 38 28.48 32.07 -29.88
CA PHE A 38 27.75 30.81 -29.93
C PHE A 38 28.37 29.76 -29.01
N LEU A 39 29.69 29.64 -28.99
CA LEU A 39 30.36 28.66 -28.14
C LEU A 39 30.27 29.01 -26.66
N ASP A 40 30.41 30.28 -26.30
CA ASP A 40 30.25 30.73 -24.92
C ASP A 40 28.85 30.40 -24.39
N GLU A 41 27.81 30.73 -25.17
CA GLU A 41 26.42 30.44 -24.80
C GLU A 41 26.08 28.95 -24.82
N TYR A 42 26.69 28.21 -25.75
CA TYR A 42 26.52 26.76 -25.83
C TYR A 42 27.18 26.04 -24.65
N LEU A 43 28.36 26.50 -24.22
CA LEU A 43 29.06 26.00 -23.02
C LEU A 43 28.30 26.40 -21.74
N ALA A 44 27.64 27.55 -21.73
CA ALA A 44 26.71 27.95 -20.66
C ALA A 44 25.40 27.13 -20.64
N GLY A 45 25.19 26.24 -21.62
CA GLY A 45 24.12 25.24 -21.60
C GLY A 45 22.86 25.60 -22.39
N LYS A 46 22.87 26.66 -23.22
CA LYS A 46 21.76 26.96 -24.14
C LYS A 46 21.72 25.98 -25.31
N LEU A 47 20.52 25.73 -25.86
CA LEU A 47 20.37 24.87 -27.03
C LEU A 47 20.81 25.62 -28.30
N PRO A 48 21.46 24.94 -29.29
CA PRO A 48 21.86 25.57 -30.55
C PRO A 48 20.72 26.30 -31.26
N ARG A 49 19.51 25.75 -31.19
CA ARG A 49 18.29 26.38 -31.71
C ARG A 49 18.04 27.75 -31.08
N GLN A 50 18.07 27.82 -29.75
CA GLN A 50 17.80 29.03 -28.98
C GLN A 50 18.84 30.11 -29.28
N ILE A 51 20.12 29.74 -29.32
CA ILE A 51 21.20 30.67 -29.61
C ILE A 51 21.04 31.29 -31.00
N PHE A 52 20.64 30.50 -32.00
CA PHE A 52 20.37 31.01 -33.34
C PHE A 52 19.14 31.93 -33.39
N GLU A 53 18.03 31.56 -32.75
CA GLU A 53 16.81 32.39 -32.68
C GLU A 53 17.10 33.74 -32.01
N GLU A 54 17.79 33.73 -30.86
CA GLU A 54 18.15 34.93 -30.10
C GLU A 54 19.11 35.86 -30.87
N ASN A 55 19.90 35.30 -31.78
CA ASN A 55 20.82 36.05 -32.66
C ASN A 55 20.20 36.42 -34.02
N GLY A 56 18.86 36.42 -34.10
CA GLY A 56 18.10 36.95 -35.23
C GLY A 56 18.04 36.02 -36.44
N PHE A 57 18.28 34.72 -36.25
CA PHE A 57 18.14 33.73 -37.31
C PHE A 57 16.76 33.08 -37.30
N ASP A 58 16.15 32.98 -38.48
CA ASP A 58 14.95 32.17 -38.67
C ASP A 58 15.33 30.69 -38.81
N VAL A 59 14.98 29.90 -37.79
CA VAL A 59 15.31 28.46 -37.70
C VAL A 59 14.60 27.63 -38.76
N ASP A 60 13.40 28.04 -39.18
CA ASP A 60 12.62 27.32 -40.18
C ASP A 60 13.22 27.53 -41.58
N VAL A 61 13.76 28.72 -41.86
CA VAL A 61 14.47 29.03 -43.11
C VAL A 61 15.84 28.33 -43.18
N ILE A 62 16.61 28.32 -42.09
CA ILE A 62 17.98 27.73 -42.08
C ILE A 62 17.93 26.19 -42.00
N GLY A 63 16.94 25.68 -41.27
CA GLY A 63 16.74 24.27 -40.98
C GLY A 63 17.57 23.77 -39.79
N ILE A 64 16.91 23.08 -38.86
CA ILE A 64 17.50 22.57 -37.61
C ILE A 64 18.76 21.70 -37.83
N LYS A 65 18.75 20.86 -38.87
CA LYS A 65 19.90 19.98 -39.19
C LYS A 65 21.15 20.77 -39.57
N ARG A 66 20.99 21.95 -40.19
CA ARG A 66 22.12 22.82 -40.58
C ARG A 66 22.69 23.50 -39.33
N ILE A 67 21.83 23.92 -38.40
CA ILE A 67 22.23 24.48 -37.10
C ILE A 67 23.03 23.44 -36.30
N GLU A 68 22.53 22.21 -36.16
CA GLU A 68 23.23 21.13 -35.46
C GLU A 68 24.60 20.81 -36.09
N GLN A 69 24.68 20.78 -37.42
CA GLN A 69 25.94 20.56 -38.14
C GLN A 69 26.93 21.72 -37.93
N SER A 70 26.47 22.96 -37.87
CA SER A 70 27.33 24.12 -37.55
C SER A 70 27.83 24.05 -36.12
N ALA A 71 26.94 23.79 -35.15
CA ALA A 71 27.30 23.63 -33.74
C ALA A 71 28.35 22.53 -33.54
N TYR A 72 28.15 21.36 -34.18
CA TYR A 72 29.11 20.26 -34.13
C TYR A 72 30.49 20.65 -34.70
N ARG A 73 30.51 21.30 -35.86
CA ARG A 73 31.75 21.73 -36.53
C ARG A 73 32.53 22.74 -35.70
N TRP A 74 31.84 23.75 -35.15
CA TRP A 74 32.47 24.79 -34.32
C TRP A 74 33.01 24.20 -33.02
N LYS A 75 32.23 23.34 -32.36
CA LYS A 75 32.70 22.62 -31.18
C LYS A 75 33.98 21.83 -31.46
N ARG A 76 34.00 21.04 -32.54
CA ARG A 76 35.20 20.28 -32.95
C ARG A 76 36.40 21.16 -33.27
N ALA A 77 36.17 22.28 -33.95
CA ALA A 77 37.23 23.21 -34.30
C ALA A 77 37.83 23.88 -33.05
N TYR A 78 36.98 24.27 -32.10
CA TYR A 78 37.39 24.83 -30.81
C TYR A 78 38.13 23.80 -29.94
N GLU A 79 37.63 22.56 -29.85
CA GLU A 79 38.30 21.45 -29.14
C GLU A 79 39.72 21.20 -29.67
N LYS A 80 39.94 21.35 -30.99
CA LYS A 80 41.24 21.11 -31.63
C LYS A 80 42.20 22.29 -31.47
N ASN A 81 41.73 23.51 -31.73
CA ASN A 81 42.58 24.68 -31.97
C ASN A 81 42.22 25.92 -31.13
N GLY A 82 41.31 25.83 -30.16
CA GLY A 82 40.83 26.97 -29.37
C GLY A 82 40.05 28.00 -30.21
N SER A 83 39.97 29.24 -29.74
CA SER A 83 39.30 30.36 -30.43
C SER A 83 39.85 30.60 -31.84
N ILE A 84 41.14 30.36 -32.06
CA ILE A 84 41.82 30.44 -33.36
C ILE A 84 41.19 29.49 -34.38
N GLY A 85 40.74 28.30 -33.94
CA GLY A 85 40.09 27.30 -34.79
C GLY A 85 38.76 27.74 -35.40
N LEU A 86 38.14 28.79 -34.87
CA LEU A 86 36.84 29.29 -35.31
C LEU A 86 36.93 30.35 -36.40
N THR A 87 38.11 30.95 -36.57
CA THR A 87 38.37 31.98 -37.57
C THR A 87 38.30 31.42 -39.00
N ASP A 88 37.77 32.20 -39.96
CA ASP A 88 37.72 31.76 -41.37
C ASP A 88 39.12 31.77 -42.00
N SER A 89 39.72 30.58 -42.07
CA SER A 89 41.07 30.35 -42.60
C SER A 89 41.23 30.67 -44.10
N ARG A 90 40.15 31.03 -44.81
CA ARG A 90 40.20 31.42 -46.23
C ARG A 90 40.76 32.83 -46.47
N LYS A 91 40.80 33.72 -45.46
CA LYS A 91 41.33 35.10 -45.61
C LYS A 91 42.85 35.18 -45.67
N SER A 92 43.56 34.16 -45.21
CA SER A 92 45.03 34.15 -45.09
C SER A 92 45.69 32.97 -45.82
N ASN A 93 44.92 32.18 -46.57
CA ASN A 93 45.39 30.99 -47.27
C ASN A 93 45.97 31.35 -48.65
N THR A 94 47.24 31.76 -48.72
CA THR A 94 48.08 31.57 -49.91
C THR A 94 48.57 30.11 -49.98
N GLY A 95 47.66 29.13 -49.91
CA GLY A 95 47.96 27.70 -50.09
C GLY A 95 49.03 27.08 -49.18
N ARG A 96 49.61 27.83 -48.25
CA ARG A 96 50.69 27.45 -47.36
C ARG A 96 50.18 27.62 -45.93
N PRO A 97 50.32 26.61 -45.05
CA PRO A 97 49.93 26.75 -43.66
C PRO A 97 50.67 27.97 -43.08
N LEU A 98 49.93 28.94 -42.55
CA LEU A 98 50.52 29.95 -41.67
C LEU A 98 50.92 29.24 -40.37
N ILE A 99 52.12 28.67 -40.38
CA ILE A 99 52.86 28.41 -39.15
C ILE A 99 53.38 29.77 -38.70
N ARG A 100 52.48 30.59 -38.15
CA ARG A 100 52.90 31.68 -37.28
C ARG A 100 53.23 31.03 -35.95
N GLU A 101 54.46 31.21 -35.47
CA GLU A 101 54.78 30.88 -34.09
C GLU A 101 53.87 31.73 -33.18
N LEU A 102 53.06 31.05 -32.38
CA LEU A 102 52.22 31.68 -31.38
C LEU A 102 53.13 32.43 -30.40
N THR A 103 52.76 33.65 -30.02
CA THR A 103 53.52 34.35 -28.99
C THR A 103 53.45 33.57 -27.67
N SER A 104 54.48 33.68 -26.84
CA SER A 104 54.51 32.99 -25.53
C SER A 104 53.24 33.29 -24.70
N SER A 105 52.70 34.51 -24.82
CA SER A 105 51.43 34.92 -24.19
C SER A 105 50.21 34.15 -24.70
N GLU A 106 50.09 33.95 -26.01
CA GLU A 106 48.97 33.20 -26.62
C GLU A 106 49.04 31.70 -26.31
N ILE A 107 50.25 31.16 -26.16
CA ILE A 107 50.46 29.78 -25.72
C ILE A 107 49.99 29.62 -24.27
N ILE A 108 50.34 30.55 -23.39
CA ILE A 108 49.93 30.55 -21.98
C ILE A 108 48.42 30.66 -21.87
N GLU A 109 47.78 31.63 -22.55
CA GLU A 109 46.33 31.81 -22.51
C GLU A 109 45.59 30.55 -23.02
N ARG A 110 46.11 29.90 -24.08
CA ARG A 110 45.57 28.64 -24.59
C ARG A 110 45.72 27.49 -23.58
N GLN A 111 46.85 27.42 -22.88
CA GLN A 111 47.09 26.41 -21.85
C GLN A 111 46.20 26.64 -20.63
N GLU A 112 46.06 27.88 -20.16
CA GLU A 112 45.18 28.26 -19.04
C GLU A 112 43.71 27.96 -19.35
N ALA A 113 43.22 28.33 -20.54
CA ALA A 113 41.87 28.01 -20.97
C ALA A 113 41.63 26.48 -21.02
N ARG A 114 42.64 25.71 -21.45
CA ARG A 114 42.58 24.24 -21.46
C ARG A 114 42.58 23.64 -20.06
N ILE A 115 43.41 24.16 -19.15
CA ILE A 115 43.47 23.72 -17.75
C ILE A 115 42.12 23.97 -17.09
N LYS A 116 41.57 25.18 -17.21
CA LYS A 116 40.26 25.53 -16.64
C LYS A 116 39.12 24.65 -17.16
N LEU A 117 39.15 24.31 -18.45
CA LEU A 117 38.19 23.38 -19.05
C LEU A 117 38.35 21.97 -18.47
N LEU A 118 39.59 21.47 -18.36
CA LEU A 118 39.87 20.14 -17.80
C LEU A 118 39.51 20.05 -16.32
N GLU A 119 39.79 21.09 -15.53
CA GLU A 119 39.41 21.19 -14.12
C GLU A 119 37.90 21.10 -13.94
N GLY A 120 37.13 21.83 -14.75
CA GLY A 120 35.67 21.74 -14.75
C GLY A 120 35.14 20.36 -15.14
N GLN A 121 35.79 19.68 -16.09
CA GLN A 121 35.44 18.30 -16.46
C GLN A 121 35.72 17.32 -15.33
N VAL A 122 36.87 17.44 -14.66
CA VAL A 122 37.24 16.57 -13.52
C VAL A 122 36.30 16.79 -12.34
N GLU A 123 35.92 18.02 -12.04
CA GLU A 123 34.98 18.32 -10.96
C GLU A 123 33.60 17.71 -11.23
N LEU A 124 33.11 17.80 -12.47
CA LEU A 124 31.87 17.16 -12.88
C LEU A 124 31.95 15.63 -12.74
N LEU A 125 33.04 15.01 -13.19
CA LEU A 125 33.25 13.56 -13.07
C LEU A 125 33.28 13.10 -11.60
N LYS A 126 33.95 13.84 -10.72
CA LYS A 126 33.95 13.55 -9.28
C LYS A 126 32.54 13.60 -8.67
N LYS A 127 31.75 14.62 -9.03
CA LYS A 127 30.34 14.73 -8.57
C LYS A 127 29.49 13.56 -9.08
N LEU A 128 29.72 13.12 -10.32
CA LEU A 128 29.03 11.97 -10.90
C LEU A 128 29.39 10.66 -10.20
N GLU A 129 30.67 10.38 -9.99
CA GLU A 129 31.13 9.15 -9.33
C GLU A 129 30.51 8.98 -7.93
N VAL A 130 30.50 10.05 -7.12
CA VAL A 130 29.87 10.05 -5.79
C VAL A 130 28.36 9.79 -5.88
N THR A 131 27.71 10.41 -6.86
CA THR A 131 26.28 10.25 -7.09
C THR A 131 25.96 8.82 -7.53
N GLU A 132 26.71 8.25 -8.46
CA GLU A 132 26.54 6.88 -8.97
C GLU A 132 26.67 5.85 -7.86
N ARG A 133 27.69 5.94 -7.02
CA ARG A 133 27.86 5.03 -5.87
C ARG A 133 26.66 5.10 -4.93
N ARG A 134 26.17 6.31 -4.64
CA ARG A 134 24.97 6.50 -3.81
C ARG A 134 23.73 5.86 -4.44
N LEU A 135 23.55 6.03 -5.76
CA LEU A 135 22.42 5.49 -6.51
C LEU A 135 22.45 3.96 -6.58
N LEU A 136 23.61 3.36 -6.85
CA LEU A 136 23.79 1.90 -6.92
C LEU A 136 23.55 1.25 -5.56
N ASN A 137 24.07 1.83 -4.47
CA ASN A 137 23.81 1.33 -3.12
C ASN A 137 22.32 1.41 -2.74
N ALA A 138 21.62 2.46 -3.18
CA ALA A 138 20.19 2.59 -2.92
C ALA A 138 19.35 1.59 -3.72
N ARG A 139 19.77 1.24 -4.94
CA ARG A 139 19.05 0.37 -5.88
C ARG A 139 18.71 -1.00 -5.30
N GLU A 140 19.62 -1.62 -4.56
CA GLU A 140 19.44 -2.99 -4.03
C GLU A 140 18.21 -3.13 -3.11
N SER A 141 17.70 -2.03 -2.58
CA SER A 141 16.61 -2.01 -1.61
C SER A 141 15.28 -1.44 -2.14
N LEU A 142 15.25 -0.89 -3.36
CA LEU A 142 14.16 -0.04 -3.85
C LEU A 142 13.34 -0.67 -4.97
N ASP A 143 12.04 -0.42 -4.96
CA ASP A 143 11.16 -0.76 -6.08
C ASP A 143 11.37 0.18 -7.28
N PRO A 144 10.98 -0.22 -8.51
CA PRO A 144 11.19 0.59 -9.72
C PRO A 144 10.60 2.01 -9.66
N SER A 145 9.49 2.22 -8.96
CA SER A 145 8.87 3.55 -8.81
C SER A 145 9.69 4.44 -7.87
N SER A 146 10.29 3.87 -6.83
CA SER A 146 11.26 4.55 -5.96
C SER A 146 12.56 4.88 -6.70
N ILE A 147 13.03 4.00 -7.60
CA ILE A 147 14.18 4.26 -8.48
C ILE A 147 13.90 5.46 -9.41
N TYR A 148 12.72 5.53 -10.04
CA TYR A 148 12.37 6.67 -10.89
C TYR A 148 12.27 7.99 -10.11
N GLN A 149 11.77 7.95 -8.86
CA GLN A 149 11.77 9.13 -7.98
C GLN A 149 13.19 9.61 -7.70
N LEU A 150 14.09 8.69 -7.39
CA LEU A 150 15.47 8.98 -7.08
C LEU A 150 16.22 9.60 -8.27
N ILE A 151 15.98 9.09 -9.50
CA ILE A 151 16.51 9.70 -10.72
C ILE A 151 16.00 11.13 -10.88
N TYR A 152 14.70 11.37 -10.66
CA TYR A 152 14.12 12.71 -10.76
C TYR A 152 14.76 13.68 -9.76
N GLU A 153 14.85 13.30 -8.49
CA GLU A 153 15.47 14.12 -7.45
C GLU A 153 16.94 14.41 -7.75
N THR A 154 17.68 13.41 -8.25
CA THR A 154 19.10 13.55 -8.59
C THR A 154 19.33 14.52 -9.75
N VAL A 155 18.49 14.45 -10.79
CA VAL A 155 18.57 15.35 -11.95
C VAL A 155 18.25 16.78 -11.55
N GLU A 156 17.21 16.98 -10.73
CA GLU A 156 16.79 18.30 -10.24
C GLU A 156 17.82 18.92 -9.28
N GLN A 157 18.31 18.17 -8.30
CA GLN A 157 19.23 18.66 -7.26
C GLN A 157 20.60 19.05 -7.82
N ASN A 158 21.11 18.31 -8.81
CA ASN A 158 22.44 18.52 -9.37
C ASN A 158 22.43 19.29 -10.70
N GLN A 159 21.25 19.71 -11.18
CA GLN A 159 21.08 20.34 -12.49
C GLN A 159 21.72 19.54 -13.64
N PHE A 160 21.74 18.20 -13.52
CA PHE A 160 22.33 17.27 -14.50
C PHE A 160 21.42 17.14 -15.74
N LYS A 161 21.32 18.23 -16.51
CA LYS A 161 20.60 18.26 -17.78
C LYS A 161 21.19 17.21 -18.72
N ARG A 162 20.32 16.45 -19.40
CA ARG A 162 20.66 15.37 -20.37
C ARG A 162 21.27 14.09 -19.78
N MET A 163 21.29 13.91 -18.46
CA MET A 163 21.82 12.70 -17.83
C MET A 163 20.77 11.62 -17.54
N THR A 164 19.49 11.88 -17.81
CA THR A 164 18.40 10.93 -17.56
C THR A 164 18.64 9.58 -18.23
N ALA A 165 19.15 9.56 -19.47
CA ALA A 165 19.43 8.31 -20.17
C ALA A 165 20.52 7.50 -19.47
N TYR A 166 21.61 8.16 -19.12
CA TYR A 166 22.72 7.57 -18.39
C TYR A 166 22.29 7.00 -17.03
N LEU A 167 21.53 7.77 -16.25
CA LEU A 167 21.05 7.34 -14.93
C LEU A 167 20.03 6.19 -15.03
N CYS A 168 19.21 6.16 -16.08
CA CYS A 168 18.31 5.04 -16.34
C CYS A 168 19.10 3.77 -16.67
N ASP A 169 20.12 3.87 -17.53
CA ASP A 169 20.95 2.73 -17.91
C ASP A 169 21.79 2.22 -16.73
N LEU A 170 22.37 3.12 -15.92
CA LEU A 170 23.11 2.81 -14.68
C LEU A 170 22.25 2.02 -13.68
N LEU A 171 20.98 2.39 -13.55
CA LEU A 171 20.05 1.76 -12.62
C LEU A 171 19.23 0.63 -13.27
N GLU A 172 19.57 0.26 -14.52
CA GLU A 172 18.90 -0.76 -15.34
C GLU A 172 17.36 -0.61 -15.38
N VAL A 173 16.90 0.64 -15.53
CA VAL A 173 15.48 0.95 -15.68
C VAL A 173 15.19 1.59 -17.03
N SER A 174 13.99 1.39 -17.55
CA SER A 174 13.63 1.93 -18.87
C SER A 174 13.41 3.44 -18.84
N ARG A 175 13.94 4.15 -19.84
CA ARG A 175 13.67 5.58 -20.05
C ARG A 175 12.18 5.88 -20.26
N SER A 176 11.48 5.02 -21.01
CA SER A 176 10.03 5.14 -21.22
C SER A 176 9.24 5.00 -19.91
N GLY A 177 9.68 4.11 -19.02
CA GLY A 177 9.12 3.97 -17.67
C GLY A 177 9.32 5.21 -16.81
N TYR A 178 10.50 5.83 -16.86
CA TYR A 178 10.78 7.09 -16.14
C TYR A 178 9.84 8.23 -16.57
N TYR A 179 9.70 8.48 -17.88
CA TYR A 179 8.80 9.54 -18.35
C TYR A 179 7.31 9.20 -18.07
N SER A 180 6.93 7.92 -18.16
CA SER A 180 5.59 7.47 -17.77
C SER A 180 5.33 7.71 -16.28
N TYR A 181 6.33 7.49 -15.43
CA TYR A 181 6.29 7.73 -13.99
C TYR A 181 6.08 9.20 -13.66
N LEU A 182 6.79 10.11 -14.34
CA LEU A 182 6.63 11.55 -14.20
C LEU A 182 5.24 12.01 -14.66
N LYS A 183 4.80 11.56 -15.84
CA LYS A 183 3.46 11.87 -16.38
C LYS A 183 2.35 11.42 -15.43
N ALA A 184 2.53 10.27 -14.78
CA ALA A 184 1.59 9.74 -13.80
C ALA A 184 1.65 10.42 -12.41
N GLY A 185 2.52 11.42 -12.21
CA GLY A 185 2.76 12.05 -10.90
C GLY A 185 1.49 12.61 -10.24
N SER A 186 0.66 13.35 -10.98
CA SER A 186 -0.60 13.90 -10.48
C SER A 186 -1.58 12.80 -10.06
N SER A 187 -1.76 11.78 -10.89
CA SER A 187 -2.62 10.63 -10.60
C SER A 187 -2.12 9.81 -9.41
N ARG A 188 -0.81 9.66 -9.24
CA ARG A 188 -0.20 9.00 -8.07
C ARG A 188 -0.46 9.78 -6.78
N LYS A 189 -0.25 11.10 -6.78
CA LYS A 189 -0.58 11.97 -5.64
C LYS A 189 -2.07 11.90 -5.28
N ALA A 190 -2.97 11.98 -6.27
CA ALA A 190 -4.41 11.85 -6.05
C ALA A 190 -4.81 10.45 -5.52
N ARG A 191 -4.11 9.39 -5.93
CA ARG A 191 -4.31 8.04 -5.38
C ARG A 191 -3.82 7.94 -3.94
N GLU A 192 -2.68 8.54 -3.62
CA GLU A 192 -2.15 8.58 -2.26
C GLU A 192 -3.11 9.30 -1.31
N GLN A 193 -3.65 10.45 -1.73
CA GLN A 193 -4.64 11.20 -0.96
C GLN A 193 -5.90 10.38 -0.69
N ARG A 194 -6.45 9.70 -1.72
CA ARG A 194 -7.60 8.79 -1.55
C ARG A 194 -7.29 7.60 -0.64
N ASP A 195 -6.06 7.10 -0.65
CA ASP A 195 -5.62 6.03 0.25
C ASP A 195 -5.54 6.52 1.70
N LEU A 196 -5.08 7.75 1.92
CA LEU A 196 -5.02 8.39 3.23
C LEU A 196 -6.44 8.62 3.80
N GLU A 197 -7.36 9.15 3.00
CA GLU A 197 -8.77 9.29 3.39
C GLU A 197 -9.40 7.93 3.72
N ALA A 198 -9.15 6.91 2.87
CA ALA A 198 -9.64 5.56 3.10
C ALA A 198 -9.05 4.95 4.38
N LYS A 199 -7.79 5.24 4.71
CA LYS A 199 -7.13 4.81 5.94
C LYS A 199 -7.84 5.38 7.15
N GLU A 200 -8.13 6.68 7.19
CA GLU A 200 -8.80 7.31 8.32
C GLU A 200 -10.22 6.74 8.54
N ILE A 201 -10.96 6.50 7.45
CA ILE A 201 -12.27 5.81 7.50
C ILE A 201 -12.11 4.37 8.05
N ILE A 202 -11.12 3.63 7.56
CA ILE A 202 -10.84 2.26 8.02
C ILE A 202 -10.44 2.25 9.49
N LEU A 203 -9.66 3.22 9.98
CA LEU A 203 -9.28 3.33 11.38
C LEU A 203 -10.48 3.62 12.29
N LYS A 204 -11.40 4.49 11.86
CA LYS A 204 -12.68 4.72 12.56
C LYS A 204 -13.46 3.42 12.70
N ALA A 205 -13.60 2.65 11.62
CA ALA A 205 -14.27 1.35 11.65
C ALA A 205 -13.49 0.30 12.48
N PHE A 206 -12.16 0.29 12.42
CA PHE A 206 -11.29 -0.64 13.12
C PHE A 206 -11.34 -0.47 14.65
N ASN A 207 -11.43 0.76 15.13
CA ASN A 207 -11.48 1.09 16.57
C ASN A 207 -12.92 1.21 17.12
N ARG A 208 -13.92 1.15 16.25
CA ARG A 208 -15.34 1.27 16.59
C ARG A 208 -15.70 0.33 17.76
N ARG A 209 -16.28 0.86 18.84
CA ARG A 209 -16.73 0.09 20.02
C ARG A 209 -15.61 -0.64 20.81
N GLY A 210 -14.34 -0.27 20.63
CA GLY A 210 -13.23 -0.73 21.50
C GLY A 210 -12.70 -2.14 21.24
N TYR A 211 -13.19 -2.85 20.23
CA TYR A 211 -12.70 -4.18 19.84
C TYR A 211 -11.98 -4.10 18.49
N LYS A 212 -10.74 -4.60 18.38
CA LYS A 212 -10.03 -4.60 17.10
C LYS A 212 -10.77 -5.49 16.09
N LYS A 213 -10.66 -5.18 14.78
CA LYS A 213 -11.47 -5.84 13.73
C LYS A 213 -10.64 -6.23 12.52
N GLY A 214 -10.93 -7.41 11.96
CA GLY A 214 -10.37 -7.83 10.68
C GLY A 214 -11.07 -7.18 9.48
N SER A 215 -10.50 -7.37 8.28
CA SER A 215 -11.02 -6.80 7.03
C SER A 215 -12.49 -7.14 6.71
N ARG A 216 -12.96 -8.34 7.07
CA ARG A 216 -14.39 -8.71 6.92
C ARG A 216 -15.29 -7.88 7.83
N SER A 217 -14.91 -7.74 9.09
CA SER A 217 -15.67 -6.97 10.08
C SER A 217 -15.67 -5.48 9.73
N ILE A 218 -14.52 -4.92 9.31
CA ILE A 218 -14.44 -3.54 8.81
C ILE A 218 -15.41 -3.33 7.65
N LYS A 219 -15.43 -4.23 6.66
CA LYS A 219 -16.37 -4.12 5.53
C LYS A 219 -17.83 -4.04 6.00
N MET A 220 -18.23 -4.94 6.89
CA MET A 220 -19.61 -4.96 7.39
C MET A 220 -19.94 -3.72 8.22
N ILE A 221 -18.98 -3.18 8.98
CA ILE A 221 -19.18 -1.94 9.74
C ILE A 221 -19.30 -0.74 8.81
N LEU A 222 -18.44 -0.64 7.79
CA LEU A 222 -18.52 0.43 6.81
C LEU A 222 -19.86 0.42 6.07
N GLU A 223 -20.34 -0.77 5.68
CA GLU A 223 -21.63 -0.92 5.01
C GLU A 223 -22.81 -0.56 5.93
N ASN A 224 -22.85 -1.06 7.17
CA ASN A 224 -24.02 -0.91 8.05
C ASN A 224 -24.02 0.36 8.92
N ASP A 225 -22.86 0.79 9.46
CA ASP A 225 -22.78 1.96 10.36
C ASP A 225 -22.52 3.26 9.61
N PHE A 226 -21.86 3.20 8.45
CA PHE A 226 -21.40 4.38 7.72
C PHE A 226 -21.99 4.52 6.31
N ASN A 227 -22.77 3.54 5.83
CA ASN A 227 -23.31 3.49 4.46
C ASN A 227 -22.21 3.62 3.37
N LEU A 228 -21.00 3.12 3.65
CA LEU A 228 -19.84 3.18 2.75
C LEU A 228 -19.50 1.80 2.19
N ILE A 229 -19.51 1.67 0.85
CA ILE A 229 -19.23 0.41 0.17
C ILE A 229 -17.76 0.34 -0.23
N PHE A 230 -16.95 -0.31 0.62
CA PHE A 230 -15.57 -0.64 0.27
C PHE A 230 -15.44 -2.13 -0.11
N SER A 231 -14.65 -2.41 -1.17
CA SER A 231 -14.30 -3.77 -1.51
C SER A 231 -13.34 -4.35 -0.46
N ARG A 232 -13.43 -5.67 -0.20
CA ARG A 232 -12.57 -6.32 0.78
C ARG A 232 -11.08 -6.22 0.39
N LYS A 233 -10.78 -6.27 -0.91
CA LYS A 233 -9.42 -6.08 -1.46
C LYS A 233 -8.89 -4.67 -1.19
N LYS A 234 -9.72 -3.63 -1.34
CA LYS A 234 -9.34 -2.24 -0.99
C LYS A 234 -8.99 -2.14 0.49
N ILE A 235 -9.83 -2.66 1.38
CA ILE A 235 -9.59 -2.62 2.83
C ILE A 235 -8.28 -3.34 3.17
N GLN A 236 -8.08 -4.55 2.67
CA GLN A 236 -6.84 -5.32 2.90
C GLN A 236 -5.59 -4.60 2.40
N ARG A 237 -5.66 -3.99 1.21
CA ARG A 237 -4.55 -3.21 0.64
C ARG A 237 -4.20 -2.01 1.51
N ILE A 238 -5.19 -1.24 1.97
CA ILE A 238 -4.97 -0.08 2.84
C ILE A 238 -4.43 -0.53 4.20
N MET A 239 -5.00 -1.58 4.81
CA MET A 239 -4.49 -2.13 6.06
C MET A 239 -3.02 -2.58 5.94
N LYS A 240 -2.66 -3.27 4.85
CA LYS A 240 -1.26 -3.68 4.59
C LYS A 240 -0.34 -2.46 4.41
N LYS A 241 -0.76 -1.48 3.61
CA LYS A 241 0.02 -0.28 3.30
C LYS A 241 0.38 0.53 4.55
N TYR A 242 -0.57 0.68 5.48
CA TYR A 242 -0.39 1.49 6.69
C TYR A 242 -0.16 0.67 7.96
N GLY A 243 0.19 -0.62 7.86
CA GLY A 243 0.52 -1.44 9.02
C GLY A 243 -0.64 -1.66 10.03
N ILE A 244 -1.89 -1.60 9.58
CA ILE A 244 -3.06 -1.80 10.44
C ILE A 244 -3.24 -3.31 10.65
N VAL A 245 -2.70 -3.84 11.75
CA VAL A 245 -2.71 -5.28 12.05
C VAL A 245 -3.82 -5.63 13.04
N TYR A 246 -4.65 -6.59 12.66
CA TYR A 246 -5.59 -7.26 13.57
C TYR A 246 -4.90 -8.48 14.19
N PRO A 247 -4.69 -8.51 15.52
CA PRO A 247 -4.07 -9.65 16.19
C PRO A 247 -5.09 -10.80 16.27
N TYR A 248 -5.09 -11.67 15.26
CA TYR A 248 -5.82 -12.93 15.34
C TYR A 248 -4.90 -14.02 15.88
N ARG A 249 -5.40 -14.93 16.73
CA ARG A 249 -4.66 -16.14 17.10
C ARG A 249 -4.40 -16.94 15.83
N LYS A 250 -3.14 -16.96 15.37
CA LYS A 250 -2.74 -17.92 14.35
C LYS A 250 -2.97 -19.33 14.92
N ALA A 251 -3.63 -20.19 14.14
CA ALA A 251 -3.75 -21.59 14.51
C ALA A 251 -2.33 -22.14 14.77
N ASN A 252 -2.11 -22.68 15.97
CA ASN A 252 -0.80 -23.23 16.33
C ASN A 252 -0.43 -24.33 15.30
N PRO A 253 0.67 -24.17 14.54
CA PRO A 253 1.06 -25.11 13.49
C PRO A 253 1.16 -26.56 13.99
N TYR A 254 1.66 -26.75 15.21
CA TYR A 254 1.80 -28.06 15.84
C TYR A 254 0.47 -28.72 16.18
N LYS A 255 -0.50 -27.94 16.70
CA LYS A 255 -1.87 -28.44 16.94
C LYS A 255 -2.60 -28.78 15.64
N ARG A 256 -2.33 -28.03 14.56
CA ARG A 256 -2.88 -28.31 13.22
C ARG A 256 -2.32 -29.61 12.66
N MET A 257 -1.02 -29.83 12.81
CA MET A 257 -0.34 -31.05 12.35
C MET A 257 -0.82 -32.28 13.13
N ALA A 258 -0.88 -32.20 14.47
CA ALA A 258 -1.42 -33.26 15.33
C ALA A 258 -2.90 -33.59 15.08
N LYS A 259 -3.70 -32.62 14.60
CA LYS A 259 -5.10 -32.82 14.22
C LYS A 259 -5.24 -33.48 12.83
N ALA A 260 -4.25 -33.30 11.96
CA ALA A 260 -4.21 -33.91 10.62
C ALA A 260 -3.71 -35.36 10.65
N THR A 261 -2.88 -35.74 11.62
CA THR A 261 -2.40 -37.13 11.81
C THR A 261 -3.37 -38.03 12.57
N LYS A 262 -4.46 -37.49 13.15
CA LYS A 262 -5.55 -38.32 13.65
C LYS A 262 -6.42 -38.73 12.47
N GLU A 263 -6.26 -39.97 12.02
CA GLU A 263 -7.20 -40.60 11.09
C GLU A 263 -8.63 -40.31 11.56
N HIS A 264 -9.41 -39.73 10.66
CA HIS A 264 -10.83 -39.50 10.90
C HIS A 264 -11.50 -40.87 11.07
N GLN A 265 -11.63 -41.36 12.30
CA GLN A 265 -12.61 -42.41 12.61
C GLN A 265 -13.99 -41.80 12.33
N VAL A 266 -14.48 -41.98 11.11
CA VAL A 266 -15.79 -41.56 10.65
C VAL A 266 -16.82 -42.45 11.34
N VAL A 267 -17.14 -42.13 12.60
CA VAL A 267 -18.32 -42.69 13.27
C VAL A 267 -19.54 -42.04 12.62
N SER A 268 -20.49 -42.86 12.16
CA SER A 268 -21.70 -42.41 11.48
C SER A 268 -22.52 -41.46 12.37
N ASN A 269 -22.74 -40.27 11.83
CA ASN A 269 -23.29 -39.11 12.51
C ASN A 269 -24.82 -39.21 12.60
N LYS A 270 -25.38 -39.54 13.78
CA LYS A 270 -26.84 -39.66 13.96
C LYS A 270 -27.56 -38.34 14.31
N LEU A 271 -26.82 -37.22 14.38
CA LEU A 271 -27.37 -35.86 14.40
C LEU A 271 -26.86 -35.17 13.13
N ASN A 272 -27.72 -34.99 12.13
CA ASN A 272 -27.37 -34.50 10.79
C ASN A 272 -26.84 -33.05 10.72
N ARG A 273 -26.25 -32.50 11.80
CA ARG A 273 -25.65 -31.15 11.85
C ARG A 273 -26.65 -30.03 11.50
N GLU A 274 -27.95 -30.32 11.51
CA GLU A 274 -29.05 -29.38 11.27
C GLU A 274 -29.37 -28.56 12.53
N PHE A 275 -28.36 -27.96 13.15
CA PHE A 275 -28.55 -27.09 14.32
C PHE A 275 -29.30 -25.80 13.95
N LYS A 276 -29.21 -25.37 12.68
CA LYS A 276 -29.88 -24.19 12.15
C LYS A 276 -31.21 -24.55 11.53
N GLN A 277 -32.20 -24.84 12.36
CA GLN A 277 -33.58 -25.10 11.92
C GLN A 277 -34.33 -23.82 11.49
N GLY A 278 -33.65 -22.68 11.37
CA GLY A 278 -34.25 -21.40 10.98
C GLY A 278 -35.18 -20.76 12.02
N VAL A 279 -35.50 -21.45 13.11
CA VAL A 279 -36.43 -20.98 14.16
C VAL A 279 -35.66 -20.49 15.39
N PRO A 280 -35.68 -19.17 15.69
CA PRO A 280 -35.10 -18.65 16.92
C PRO A 280 -35.73 -19.25 18.18
N GLY A 281 -34.93 -19.46 19.21
CA GLY A 281 -35.35 -19.95 20.52
C GLY A 281 -35.64 -21.45 20.58
N LYS A 282 -35.38 -22.22 19.50
CA LYS A 282 -35.68 -23.66 19.43
C LYS A 282 -34.49 -24.55 19.80
N VAL A 283 -33.33 -24.30 19.18
CA VAL A 283 -32.11 -25.08 19.40
C VAL A 283 -31.10 -24.21 20.15
N LEU A 284 -30.85 -24.54 21.41
CA LEU A 284 -29.96 -23.80 22.28
C LEU A 284 -28.71 -24.62 22.56
N LEU A 285 -27.53 -24.03 22.37
CA LEU A 285 -26.24 -24.66 22.65
C LEU A 285 -25.71 -24.15 23.98
N THR A 286 -25.16 -25.01 24.82
CA THR A 286 -24.55 -24.62 26.10
C THR A 286 -23.17 -25.24 26.26
N ASP A 287 -22.24 -24.47 26.80
CA ASP A 287 -20.88 -24.90 27.08
C ASP A 287 -20.22 -23.97 28.12
N ILE A 288 -19.13 -24.44 28.74
CA ILE A 288 -18.30 -23.74 29.72
C ILE A 288 -16.93 -23.47 29.13
N THR A 289 -16.46 -22.22 29.23
CA THR A 289 -15.07 -21.88 28.92
C THR A 289 -14.31 -21.38 30.13
N TYR A 290 -13.01 -21.67 30.14
CA TYR A 290 -12.04 -21.23 31.14
C TYR A 290 -11.49 -19.86 30.76
N LEU A 291 -11.40 -18.97 31.75
CA LEU A 291 -10.91 -17.59 31.64
C LEU A 291 -9.83 -17.36 32.72
N PRO A 292 -8.57 -17.70 32.45
CA PRO A 292 -7.46 -17.37 33.34
C PRO A 292 -7.25 -15.84 33.38
N TYR A 293 -7.12 -15.26 34.55
CA TYR A 293 -6.95 -13.81 34.76
C TYR A 293 -6.04 -13.52 35.95
N ASN A 294 -5.53 -12.28 36.07
CA ASN A 294 -4.67 -11.85 37.18
C ASN A 294 -3.48 -12.80 37.46
N ASN A 295 -2.88 -13.34 36.39
CA ASN A 295 -1.76 -14.29 36.36
C ASN A 295 -1.98 -15.67 37.03
N ASN A 296 -2.75 -15.78 38.12
CA ASN A 296 -2.96 -17.03 38.87
C ASN A 296 -4.43 -17.33 39.21
N CYS A 297 -5.37 -16.49 38.80
CA CYS A 297 -6.79 -16.72 39.06
C CYS A 297 -7.47 -17.43 37.86
N MET A 298 -8.47 -18.25 38.16
CA MET A 298 -9.29 -18.91 37.15
C MET A 298 -10.75 -18.53 37.35
N ALA A 299 -11.39 -18.08 36.28
CA ALA A 299 -12.84 -17.97 36.20
C ALA A 299 -13.37 -18.88 35.11
N TYR A 300 -14.66 -19.15 35.19
CA TYR A 300 -15.40 -20.02 34.30
C TYR A 300 -16.60 -19.25 33.78
N LEU A 301 -16.88 -19.37 32.49
CA LEU A 301 -18.00 -18.72 31.82
C LEU A 301 -18.87 -19.80 31.19
N SER A 302 -20.08 -19.96 31.71
CA SER A 302 -21.14 -20.77 31.10
C SER A 302 -22.00 -19.87 30.22
N THR A 303 -22.37 -20.34 29.03
CA THR A 303 -23.23 -19.58 28.10
C THR A 303 -24.32 -20.43 27.48
N VAL A 304 -25.44 -19.81 27.15
CA VAL A 304 -26.50 -20.38 26.30
C VAL A 304 -26.56 -19.55 25.03
N LYS A 305 -26.33 -20.19 23.90
CA LYS A 305 -26.30 -19.60 22.56
C LYS A 305 -27.44 -20.16 21.71
N ASP A 306 -28.17 -19.30 21.04
CA ASP A 306 -29.13 -19.72 20.02
C ASP A 306 -28.42 -20.19 18.75
N ALA A 307 -28.71 -21.39 18.29
CA ALA A 307 -28.04 -21.96 17.12
C ALA A 307 -28.45 -21.29 15.80
N ALA A 308 -29.69 -20.81 15.67
CA ALA A 308 -30.20 -20.20 14.45
C ALA A 308 -29.64 -18.78 14.28
N THR A 309 -29.66 -17.98 15.34
CA THR A 309 -29.31 -16.55 15.31
C THR A 309 -27.89 -16.24 15.74
N ASN A 310 -27.19 -17.22 16.33
CA ASN A 310 -25.92 -17.08 17.03
C ASN A 310 -25.97 -16.12 18.23
N GLU A 311 -27.16 -15.69 18.70
CA GLU A 311 -27.31 -14.79 19.85
C GLU A 311 -26.92 -15.49 21.15
N ILE A 312 -26.18 -14.80 22.04
CA ILE A 312 -25.97 -15.28 23.40
C ILE A 312 -27.18 -14.85 24.23
N LEU A 313 -28.03 -15.82 24.54
CA LEU A 313 -29.28 -15.64 25.27
C LEU A 313 -29.03 -15.45 26.78
N ALA A 314 -28.10 -16.22 27.34
CA ALA A 314 -27.76 -16.13 28.76
C ALA A 314 -26.30 -16.50 29.01
N TYR A 315 -25.74 -16.00 30.10
CA TYR A 315 -24.40 -16.35 30.55
C TYR A 315 -24.20 -16.12 32.05
N HIS A 316 -23.27 -16.89 32.63
CA HIS A 316 -22.86 -16.74 34.02
C HIS A 316 -21.35 -16.91 34.15
N VAL A 317 -20.71 -15.98 34.88
CA VAL A 317 -19.29 -16.05 35.21
C VAL A 317 -19.17 -16.40 36.70
N SER A 318 -18.44 -17.46 36.99
CA SER A 318 -18.12 -17.92 38.35
C SER A 318 -16.61 -18.13 38.49
N ASP A 319 -16.08 -18.01 39.71
CA ASP A 319 -14.73 -18.43 40.08
C ASP A 319 -14.67 -19.92 40.48
N ARG A 320 -15.83 -20.59 40.52
CA ARG A 320 -15.96 -22.02 40.80
C ARG A 320 -16.61 -22.75 39.64
N ILE A 321 -16.11 -23.95 39.33
CA ILE A 321 -16.68 -24.86 38.32
C ILE A 321 -17.64 -25.86 38.97
N THR A 322 -18.49 -25.39 39.87
CA THR A 322 -19.53 -26.19 40.52
C THR A 322 -20.83 -26.18 39.71
N LEU A 323 -21.82 -27.00 40.09
CA LEU A 323 -23.09 -27.12 39.35
C LEU A 323 -23.89 -25.82 39.26
N ASP A 324 -23.65 -24.88 40.18
CA ASP A 324 -24.24 -23.54 40.18
C ASP A 324 -23.95 -22.78 38.89
N ILE A 325 -22.79 -22.97 38.24
CA ILE A 325 -22.43 -22.22 37.04
C ILE A 325 -23.44 -22.44 35.90
N VAL A 326 -23.86 -23.69 35.68
CA VAL A 326 -24.81 -24.05 34.63
C VAL A 326 -26.25 -23.77 35.06
N THR A 327 -26.59 -24.05 36.31
CA THR A 327 -27.96 -23.83 36.81
C THR A 327 -28.30 -22.34 36.91
N GLN A 328 -27.37 -21.49 37.34
CA GLN A 328 -27.54 -20.03 37.32
C GLN A 328 -27.63 -19.47 35.90
N THR A 329 -26.95 -20.09 34.93
CA THR A 329 -27.10 -19.70 33.51
C THR A 329 -28.52 -19.97 33.02
N ILE A 330 -29.10 -21.14 33.34
CA ILE A 330 -30.50 -21.46 33.01
C ILE A 330 -31.46 -20.53 33.73
N HIS A 331 -31.25 -20.24 35.02
CA HIS A 331 -32.08 -19.27 35.73
C HIS A 331 -32.08 -17.89 35.05
N LYS A 332 -30.92 -17.42 34.58
CA LYS A 332 -30.83 -16.15 33.84
C LYS A 332 -31.56 -16.21 32.50
N LEU A 333 -31.47 -17.34 31.78
CA LEU A 333 -32.18 -17.56 30.53
C LEU A 333 -33.70 -17.39 30.72
N VAL A 334 -34.29 -18.16 31.65
CA VAL A 334 -35.74 -18.19 31.83
C VAL A 334 -36.30 -16.95 32.53
N LYS A 335 -35.50 -16.27 33.36
CA LYS A 335 -35.91 -14.99 34.00
C LYS A 335 -35.91 -13.82 33.02
N ASN A 336 -35.22 -13.92 31.90
CA ASN A 336 -35.13 -12.82 30.94
C ASN A 336 -36.37 -12.77 30.04
N LYS A 337 -37.32 -11.90 30.39
CA LYS A 337 -38.59 -11.70 29.67
C LYS A 337 -38.44 -11.27 28.21
N LYS A 338 -37.26 -10.77 27.79
CA LYS A 338 -36.99 -10.39 26.39
C LYS A 338 -36.70 -11.58 25.49
N ILE A 339 -36.52 -12.78 26.07
CA ILE A 339 -36.19 -14.00 25.35
C ILE A 339 -37.46 -14.82 25.21
N ILE A 340 -37.85 -15.07 23.97
CA ILE A 340 -38.99 -15.91 23.64
C ILE A 340 -38.44 -17.26 23.20
N LEU A 341 -38.66 -18.28 24.01
CA LEU A 341 -38.28 -19.65 23.69
C LEU A 341 -39.41 -20.34 22.94
N HIS A 342 -39.05 -21.18 21.99
CA HIS A 342 -40.03 -22.00 21.29
C HIS A 342 -40.62 -23.05 22.24
N LYS A 343 -41.88 -23.46 22.05
CA LYS A 343 -42.56 -24.46 22.92
C LYS A 343 -41.79 -25.78 23.06
N ASN A 344 -41.09 -26.17 22.00
CA ASN A 344 -40.25 -27.38 21.92
C ASN A 344 -38.75 -27.03 22.00
N ALA A 345 -38.39 -26.00 22.76
CA ALA A 345 -37.00 -25.61 22.93
C ALA A 345 -36.22 -26.72 23.62
N PHE A 346 -35.01 -26.98 23.15
CA PHE A 346 -34.09 -27.90 23.81
C PHE A 346 -32.69 -27.31 23.92
N ILE A 347 -32.00 -27.74 24.97
CA ILE A 347 -30.61 -27.39 25.24
C ILE A 347 -29.71 -28.57 24.86
N HIS A 348 -28.75 -28.29 24.00
CA HIS A 348 -27.71 -29.21 23.58
C HIS A 348 -26.38 -28.88 24.27
N SER A 349 -25.78 -29.88 24.91
CA SER A 349 -24.49 -29.78 25.58
C SER A 349 -23.60 -30.97 25.22
N ASP A 350 -22.36 -30.99 25.71
CA ASP A 350 -21.59 -32.22 25.78
C ASP A 350 -22.06 -33.13 26.94
N GLN A 351 -21.38 -34.26 27.14
CA GLN A 351 -21.63 -35.19 28.24
C GLN A 351 -20.80 -34.87 29.50
N GLY A 352 -20.48 -33.59 29.74
CA GLY A 352 -19.80 -33.14 30.94
C GLY A 352 -20.62 -33.39 32.21
N SER A 353 -19.94 -33.56 33.35
CA SER A 353 -20.55 -33.94 34.64
C SER A 353 -21.62 -32.95 35.11
N HIS A 354 -21.48 -31.66 34.78
CA HIS A 354 -22.49 -30.62 35.05
C HIS A 354 -23.80 -30.90 34.34
N TYR A 355 -23.74 -31.31 33.07
CA TYR A 355 -24.91 -31.48 32.21
C TYR A 355 -25.56 -32.85 32.37
N THR A 356 -24.81 -33.87 32.79
CA THR A 356 -25.35 -35.19 33.15
C THR A 356 -25.92 -35.23 34.57
N SER A 357 -25.80 -34.15 35.36
CA SER A 357 -26.28 -34.10 36.73
C SER A 357 -27.82 -34.24 36.81
N PRO A 358 -28.37 -35.10 37.69
CA PRO A 358 -29.82 -35.21 37.90
C PRO A 358 -30.47 -33.88 38.30
N SER A 359 -29.75 -33.05 39.07
CA SER A 359 -30.24 -31.74 39.49
C SER A 359 -30.38 -30.76 38.32
N TYR A 360 -29.45 -30.81 37.35
CA TYR A 360 -29.54 -30.02 36.12
C TYR A 360 -30.69 -30.51 35.23
N GLN A 361 -30.85 -31.83 35.07
CA GLN A 361 -31.95 -32.43 34.32
C GLN A 361 -33.32 -32.07 34.89
N LYS A 362 -33.48 -32.17 36.22
CA LYS A 362 -34.69 -31.73 36.93
C LYS A 362 -34.98 -30.25 36.68
N LEU A 363 -33.94 -29.41 36.66
CA LEU A 363 -34.08 -27.98 36.39
C LEU A 363 -34.60 -27.70 34.98
N LEU A 364 -34.04 -28.36 33.96
CA LEU A 364 -34.50 -28.22 32.58
C LEU A 364 -35.96 -28.66 32.42
N LYS A 365 -36.31 -29.82 33.00
CA LYS A 365 -37.68 -30.33 32.99
C LYS A 365 -38.66 -29.38 33.68
N LYS A 366 -38.27 -28.77 34.81
CA LYS A 366 -39.07 -27.76 35.53
C LYS A 366 -39.42 -26.55 34.64
N TYR A 367 -38.51 -26.15 33.74
CA TYR A 367 -38.74 -25.04 32.83
C TYR A 367 -39.24 -25.46 31.44
N GLY A 368 -39.64 -26.72 31.25
CA GLY A 368 -40.15 -27.22 29.97
C GLY A 368 -39.10 -27.27 28.85
N LEU A 369 -37.80 -27.29 29.20
CA LEU A 369 -36.71 -27.36 28.23
C LEU A 369 -36.31 -28.82 28.00
N GLY A 370 -36.31 -29.25 26.74
CA GLY A 370 -35.73 -30.54 26.36
C GLY A 370 -34.21 -30.55 26.57
N GLN A 371 -33.64 -31.73 26.73
CA GLN A 371 -32.19 -31.91 26.76
C GLN A 371 -31.74 -32.79 25.60
N SER A 372 -30.64 -32.38 24.96
CA SER A 372 -29.90 -33.15 23.99
C SER A 372 -28.42 -33.14 24.40
N MET A 373 -27.69 -34.22 24.14
CA MET A 373 -26.26 -34.29 24.43
C MET A 373 -25.52 -34.89 23.24
N SER A 374 -24.34 -34.36 22.92
CA SER A 374 -23.47 -34.93 21.91
C SER A 374 -22.94 -36.30 22.33
N ARG A 375 -22.44 -37.09 21.37
CA ARG A 375 -21.70 -38.32 21.70
C ARG A 375 -20.31 -37.96 22.23
N ARG A 376 -19.76 -38.80 23.12
CA ARG A 376 -18.35 -38.68 23.53
C ARG A 376 -17.46 -38.65 22.29
N GLY A 377 -16.58 -37.65 22.22
CA GLY A 377 -15.61 -37.49 21.14
C GLY A 377 -16.10 -36.73 19.89
N ASN A 378 -17.35 -36.26 19.82
CA ASN A 378 -17.83 -35.48 18.67
C ASN A 378 -17.72 -33.96 18.90
N CYS A 379 -16.57 -33.38 18.60
CA CYS A 379 -16.34 -31.93 18.74
C CYS A 379 -17.13 -31.08 17.73
N TRP A 380 -17.62 -31.67 16.64
CA TRP A 380 -18.33 -30.92 15.60
C TRP A 380 -19.71 -30.43 16.05
N ASP A 381 -20.35 -31.14 17.00
CA ASP A 381 -21.70 -30.81 17.48
C ASP A 381 -21.73 -29.51 18.31
N ASN A 382 -20.56 -29.05 18.79
CA ASN A 382 -20.43 -27.82 19.59
C ASN A 382 -19.59 -26.72 18.90
N ALA A 383 -19.25 -26.90 17.63
CA ALA A 383 -18.43 -25.96 16.86
C ALA A 383 -18.93 -24.49 16.90
N PRO A 384 -20.26 -24.19 16.92
CA PRO A 384 -20.72 -22.82 17.06
C PRO A 384 -20.37 -22.16 18.41
N GLN A 385 -20.31 -22.92 19.51
CA GLN A 385 -19.85 -22.41 20.81
C GLN A 385 -18.34 -22.23 20.82
N GLU A 386 -17.58 -23.20 20.32
CA GLU A 386 -16.12 -23.07 20.20
C GLU A 386 -15.72 -21.82 19.41
N SER A 387 -16.40 -21.55 18.29
CA SER A 387 -16.19 -20.34 17.49
C SER A 387 -16.48 -19.07 18.28
N PHE A 388 -17.56 -19.07 19.08
CA PHE A 388 -17.90 -17.94 19.94
C PHE A 388 -16.81 -17.70 21.00
N PHE A 389 -16.41 -18.74 21.74
CA PHE A 389 -15.37 -18.61 22.76
C PHE A 389 -14.02 -18.22 22.19
N GLY A 390 -13.67 -18.72 20.99
CA GLY A 390 -12.48 -18.29 20.26
C GLY A 390 -12.47 -16.77 20.05
N HIS A 391 -13.56 -16.23 19.50
CA HIS A 391 -13.71 -14.79 19.30
C HIS A 391 -13.72 -14.00 20.60
N LEU A 392 -14.47 -14.43 21.61
CA LEU A 392 -14.50 -13.78 22.92
C LEU A 392 -13.09 -13.67 23.50
N LYS A 393 -12.33 -14.75 23.45
CA LYS A 393 -10.99 -14.80 24.02
C LYS A 393 -9.95 -14.05 23.17
N ASP A 394 -10.20 -13.80 21.89
CA ASP A 394 -9.32 -13.00 21.04
C ASP A 394 -9.60 -11.50 21.19
N GLU A 395 -10.86 -11.15 21.48
CA GLU A 395 -11.33 -9.75 21.45
C GLU A 395 -11.39 -9.12 22.85
N VAL A 396 -11.63 -9.90 23.90
CA VAL A 396 -11.68 -9.41 25.27
C VAL A 396 -10.32 -9.58 25.92
N ASP A 397 -9.77 -8.48 26.42
CA ASP A 397 -8.61 -8.51 27.31
C ASP A 397 -9.03 -8.91 28.73
N TYR A 398 -9.40 -10.18 28.88
CA TYR A 398 -9.84 -10.75 30.16
C TYR A 398 -8.66 -10.98 31.11
N GLN A 399 -7.46 -11.25 30.57
CA GLN A 399 -6.27 -11.61 31.35
C GLN A 399 -5.78 -10.45 32.23
N SER A 400 -5.90 -9.20 31.76
CA SER A 400 -5.51 -8.00 32.51
C SER A 400 -6.45 -7.65 33.67
N SER A 401 -7.57 -8.34 33.83
CA SER A 401 -8.51 -8.06 34.92
C SER A 401 -7.87 -8.41 36.26
N LYS A 402 -7.99 -7.53 37.25
CA LYS A 402 -7.43 -7.74 38.60
C LYS A 402 -8.41 -8.45 39.54
N THR A 403 -9.71 -8.28 39.31
CA THR A 403 -10.77 -8.84 40.17
C THR A 403 -11.84 -9.57 39.36
N LEU A 404 -12.56 -10.49 40.00
CA LEU A 404 -13.72 -11.15 39.39
C LEU A 404 -14.81 -10.15 38.97
N LYS A 405 -14.98 -9.06 39.73
CA LYS A 405 -15.94 -7.98 39.42
C LYS A 405 -15.58 -7.28 38.11
N GLU A 406 -14.31 -6.93 37.93
CA GLU A 406 -13.82 -6.32 36.69
C GLU A 406 -13.97 -7.27 35.49
N LEU A 407 -13.59 -8.54 35.67
CA LEU A 407 -13.77 -9.56 34.65
C LEU A 407 -15.25 -9.70 34.23
N LYS A 408 -16.16 -9.79 35.21
CA LYS A 408 -17.61 -9.81 34.98
C LYS A 408 -18.06 -8.59 34.17
N ALA A 409 -17.57 -7.40 34.49
CA ALA A 409 -17.91 -6.17 33.75
C ALA A 409 -17.43 -6.23 32.28
N LYS A 410 -16.19 -6.68 32.03
CA LYS A 410 -15.66 -6.85 30.66
C LYS A 410 -16.46 -7.88 29.85
N ILE A 411 -16.80 -9.01 30.46
CA ILE A 411 -17.64 -10.03 29.82
C ILE A 411 -19.04 -9.47 29.53
N ASN A 412 -19.66 -8.76 30.48
CA ASN A 412 -20.97 -8.14 30.27
C ASN A 412 -20.95 -7.17 29.07
N HIS A 413 -19.94 -6.30 28.99
CA HIS A 413 -19.77 -5.37 27.87
C HIS A 413 -19.57 -6.11 26.54
N TYR A 414 -18.81 -7.21 26.55
CA TYR A 414 -18.62 -8.03 25.36
C TYR A 414 -19.91 -8.70 24.89
N MET A 415 -20.75 -9.20 25.80
CA MET A 415 -22.02 -9.84 25.42
C MET A 415 -22.97 -8.84 24.75
N VAL A 416 -23.02 -7.60 25.24
CA VAL A 416 -23.75 -6.50 24.60
C VAL A 416 -23.17 -6.21 23.21
N TYR A 417 -21.84 -6.11 23.11
CA TYR A 417 -21.16 -5.91 21.83
C TYR A 417 -21.44 -7.02 20.82
N TYR A 418 -21.26 -8.27 21.23
CA TYR A 418 -21.42 -9.44 20.37
C TYR A 418 -22.85 -9.55 19.83
N ASN A 419 -23.87 -9.36 20.67
CA ASN A 419 -25.26 -9.49 20.25
C ASN A 419 -25.76 -8.30 19.40
N ASN A 420 -25.31 -7.07 19.70
CA ASN A 420 -25.89 -5.85 19.10
C ASN A 420 -25.02 -5.21 18.02
N TYR A 421 -23.70 -5.39 18.06
CA TYR A 421 -22.75 -4.62 17.25
C TYR A 421 -21.73 -5.47 16.48
N ARG A 422 -21.69 -6.79 16.71
CA ARG A 422 -20.83 -7.70 15.95
C ARG A 422 -21.59 -8.27 14.75
N TYR A 423 -21.39 -7.64 13.59
CA TYR A 423 -21.86 -8.17 12.32
C TYR A 423 -21.19 -9.50 11.99
N GLN A 424 -21.96 -10.46 11.46
CA GLN A 424 -21.46 -11.78 11.09
C GLN A 424 -21.74 -12.08 9.62
N TRP A 425 -20.69 -12.51 8.92
CA TRP A 425 -20.76 -12.77 7.48
C TRP A 425 -21.86 -13.78 7.11
N ASN A 426 -22.01 -14.83 7.93
CA ASN A 426 -22.96 -15.92 7.70
C ASN A 426 -24.39 -15.61 8.23
N LEU A 427 -24.63 -14.42 8.77
CA LEU A 427 -25.96 -13.95 9.20
C LEU A 427 -26.44 -12.82 8.27
N LYS A 428 -26.25 -12.98 6.96
CA LYS A 428 -26.53 -11.92 5.96
C LYS A 428 -25.88 -10.57 6.32
N LYS A 429 -24.70 -10.60 6.95
CA LYS A 429 -23.97 -9.43 7.49
C LYS A 429 -24.71 -8.63 8.57
N MET A 430 -25.70 -9.23 9.23
CA MET A 430 -26.42 -8.66 10.37
C MET A 430 -25.74 -9.04 11.69
N THR A 431 -26.08 -8.33 12.76
CA THR A 431 -25.77 -8.76 14.13
C THR A 431 -26.72 -9.88 14.58
N PRO A 432 -26.38 -10.67 15.62
CA PRO A 432 -27.27 -11.72 16.11
C PRO A 432 -28.70 -11.26 16.40
N ILE A 433 -28.87 -10.11 17.06
CA ILE A 433 -30.20 -9.56 17.37
C ILE A 433 -30.92 -9.07 16.10
N GLN A 434 -30.22 -8.39 15.20
CA GLN A 434 -30.81 -7.98 13.91
C GLN A 434 -31.29 -9.19 13.12
N TYR A 435 -30.48 -10.26 13.08
CA TYR A 435 -30.83 -11.48 12.37
C TYR A 435 -31.99 -12.23 13.03
N ARG A 436 -32.07 -12.26 14.36
CA ARG A 436 -33.25 -12.76 15.07
C ARG A 436 -34.50 -12.00 14.66
N ASN A 437 -34.47 -10.67 14.71
CA ASN A 437 -35.62 -9.85 14.34
C ASN A 437 -36.01 -10.06 12.87
N HIS A 438 -35.03 -10.23 11.98
CA HIS A 438 -35.27 -10.56 10.58
C HIS A 438 -36.01 -11.90 10.41
N LEU A 439 -35.66 -12.93 11.18
CA LEU A 439 -36.33 -14.24 11.18
C LEU A 439 -37.71 -14.26 11.86
N GLN A 440 -38.06 -13.22 12.61
CA GLN A 440 -39.37 -13.09 13.25
C GLN A 440 -40.38 -12.31 12.39
N ILE A 441 -39.88 -11.57 11.40
CA ILE A 441 -40.68 -10.79 10.44
C ILE A 441 -40.90 -11.57 9.13
N ALA A 442 -39.95 -12.44 8.78
CA ALA A 442 -40.03 -13.37 7.66
C ALA A 442 -40.80 -14.63 8.05
#